data_AF-A0A3D3CTZ6-F1
#
_entry.id   AF-A0A3D3CTZ6-F1
#
_cell.length_a   1.000
_cell.length_b   1.000
_cell.length_c   1.000
_cell.angle_alpha   90.00
_cell.angle_beta   90.00
_cell.angle_gamma   90.00
#
_symmetry.space_group_name_H-M   'P 1'
#
loop_
_entity.id
_entity.type
_entity.pdbx_description
1 polymer ?
#
loop_
_entity_poly.entity_id
_entity_poly.type
_entity_poly.pdbx_seq_one_letter_code
_entity_poly.pdbx_strand_id
1 'polypeptide(L)'
;NPGNTRTPIKGKALPVTGIVAFLDHNWTPNLSTSIGYSSTHISNTDLAKGTAYKDGQYAIVNLLVTPFKNFMAGAELEYGSRKNFDGSYTANDYNLHFSFKYNFSQVFYRDK
;
A
#
# COMPACT_ATOMS: atom_id res chain seq x y z
N ASN A 1 -25.43 -12.99 20.86
CA ASN A 1 -26.09 -12.42 22.05
C ASN A 1 -25.42 -13.04 23.26
N PRO A 2 -24.41 -12.40 23.87
CA PRO A 2 -23.73 -12.97 25.03
C PRO A 2 -24.74 -13.07 26.18
N GLY A 3 -25.40 -14.22 26.30
CA GLY A 3 -26.43 -14.48 27.30
C GLY A 3 -27.74 -15.11 26.81
N ASN A 4 -28.00 -15.23 25.51
CA ASN A 4 -29.25 -15.84 25.00
C ASN A 4 -28.97 -16.92 23.95
N THR A 5 -29.10 -18.18 24.38
CA THR A 5 -28.89 -19.40 23.58
C THR A 5 -29.94 -19.62 22.48
N ARG A 6 -31.06 -18.88 22.49
CA ARG A 6 -32.15 -18.99 21.51
C ARG A 6 -32.02 -18.00 20.34
N THR A 7 -31.09 -17.05 20.42
CA THR A 7 -30.86 -16.05 19.36
C THR A 7 -29.48 -16.23 18.72
N PRO A 8 -29.38 -16.58 17.42
CA PRO A 8 -28.10 -16.81 16.77
C PRO A 8 -27.30 -15.51 16.65
N ILE A 9 -25.97 -15.63 16.62
CA ILE A 9 -25.09 -14.53 16.23
C ILE A 9 -25.31 -14.27 14.73
N LYS A 10 -25.65 -13.04 14.38
CA LYS A 10 -25.82 -12.63 12.98
C LYS A 10 -24.54 -11.95 12.50
N GLY A 11 -23.99 -12.43 11.38
CA GLY A 11 -22.92 -11.73 10.68
C GLY A 11 -23.44 -10.41 10.11
N LYS A 12 -22.66 -9.34 10.27
CA LYS A 12 -22.92 -8.04 9.63
C LYS A 12 -21.73 -7.71 8.74
N ALA A 13 -22.00 -7.31 7.49
CA ALA A 13 -20.96 -6.76 6.64
C ALA A 13 -20.37 -5.50 7.31
N LEU A 14 -19.05 -5.36 7.25
CA LEU A 14 -18.35 -4.18 7.74
C LEU A 14 -18.09 -3.26 6.55
N PRO A 15 -18.70 -2.07 6.49
CA PRO A 15 -18.40 -1.10 5.45
C PRO A 15 -16.91 -0.71 5.47
N VAL A 16 -16.33 -0.61 4.28
CA VAL A 16 -14.94 -0.17 4.07
C VAL A 16 -14.94 1.02 3.15
N THR A 17 -14.33 2.12 3.59
CA THR A 17 -14.09 3.30 2.77
C THR A 17 -12.60 3.40 2.51
N GLY A 18 -12.23 3.47 1.24
CA GLY A 18 -10.84 3.67 0.81
C GLY A 18 -10.72 4.92 -0.04
N ILE A 19 -9.61 5.64 0.12
CA ILE A 19 -9.19 6.70 -0.81
C ILE A 19 -7.79 6.41 -1.31
N VAL A 20 -7.53 6.81 -2.55
CA VAL A 20 -6.22 6.72 -3.17
C VAL A 20 -6.03 7.90 -4.12
N ALA A 21 -4.85 8.51 -4.08
CA ALA A 21 -4.46 9.58 -4.97
C ALA A 21 -2.97 9.47 -5.26
N PHE A 22 -2.60 9.68 -6.53
CA PHE A 22 -1.22 9.69 -6.99
C PHE A 22 -0.99 10.87 -7.91
N LEU A 23 0.22 11.42 -7.83
CA LEU A 23 0.74 12.43 -8.74
C LEU A 23 2.07 11.96 -9.30
N ASP A 24 2.12 11.83 -10.62
CA ASP A 24 3.35 11.52 -11.35
C ASP A 24 3.90 12.80 -11.99
N HIS A 25 5.19 13.03 -11.83
CA HIS A 25 5.88 14.19 -12.38
C HIS A 25 7.18 13.78 -13.07
N ASN A 26 7.29 14.15 -14.35
CA ASN A 26 8.51 13.99 -15.13
C ASN A 26 9.28 15.31 -15.12
N TRP A 27 10.40 15.34 -14.39
CA TRP A 27 11.30 16.49 -14.36
C TRP A 27 12.08 16.62 -15.66
N THR A 28 12.49 15.48 -16.22
CA THR A 28 13.17 15.34 -17.51
C THR A 28 12.73 14.04 -18.18
N PRO A 29 13.11 13.77 -19.45
CA PRO A 29 12.86 12.47 -20.07
C PRO A 29 13.48 11.26 -19.34
N ASN A 30 14.45 11.49 -18.46
CA ASN A 30 15.20 10.45 -17.76
C ASN A 30 15.06 10.51 -16.24
N LEU A 31 14.24 11.41 -15.69
CA LEU A 31 14.07 11.62 -14.26
C LEU A 31 12.60 11.90 -13.92
N SER A 32 12.01 11.05 -13.08
CA SER A 32 10.62 11.16 -12.66
C SER A 32 10.44 10.89 -11.17
N THR A 33 9.34 11.39 -10.63
CA THR A 33 8.90 11.16 -9.25
C THR A 33 7.41 10.85 -9.25
N SER A 34 7.00 9.92 -8.42
CA SER A 34 5.60 9.66 -8.07
C SER A 34 5.41 9.93 -6.59
N ILE A 35 4.34 10.64 -6.24
CA ILE A 35 3.91 10.85 -4.85
C ILE A 35 2.51 10.26 -4.72
N GLY A 36 2.31 9.43 -3.71
CA GLY A 36 1.05 8.74 -3.47
C GLY A 36 0.58 8.86 -2.04
N TYR A 37 -0.74 8.86 -1.87
CA TYR A 37 -1.39 8.67 -0.59
C TYR A 37 -2.60 7.76 -0.74
N SER A 38 -2.79 6.87 0.22
CA SER A 38 -4.02 6.12 0.35
C SER A 38 -4.40 5.95 1.82
N SER A 39 -5.68 5.73 2.05
CA SER A 39 -6.16 5.35 3.37
C SER A 39 -7.33 4.39 3.28
N THR A 40 -7.55 3.66 4.36
CA THR A 40 -8.66 2.74 4.52
C THR A 40 -9.27 2.91 5.89
N HIS A 41 -10.60 2.97 5.94
CA HIS A 41 -11.40 3.04 7.15
C HIS A 41 -12.42 1.90 7.16
N ILE A 42 -12.48 1.14 8.25
CA ILE A 42 -13.45 0.07 8.47
C ILE A 42 -14.40 0.45 9.60
N SER A 43 -15.71 0.47 9.30
CA SER A 43 -16.77 0.61 10.29
C SER A 43 -17.03 -0.73 10.99
N ASN A 44 -16.18 -1.05 11.96
CA ASN A 44 -16.28 -2.28 12.78
C ASN A 44 -17.58 -2.34 13.60
N THR A 45 -18.06 -3.56 13.86
CA THR A 45 -19.20 -3.82 14.75
C THR A 45 -18.77 -3.94 16.21
N ASP A 46 -19.71 -3.78 17.14
CA ASP A 46 -19.49 -3.97 18.58
C ASP A 46 -19.04 -5.39 18.96
N LEU A 47 -19.26 -6.39 18.09
CA LEU A 47 -18.76 -7.76 18.25
C LEU A 47 -17.33 -7.95 17.74
N ALA A 48 -16.74 -6.95 17.07
CA ALA A 48 -15.35 -7.01 16.64
C ALA A 48 -14.43 -6.90 17.87
N LYS A 49 -13.33 -7.64 17.85
CA LYS A 49 -12.31 -7.51 18.89
C LYS A 49 -11.75 -6.08 18.89
N GLY A 50 -11.48 -5.52 20.07
CA GLY A 50 -10.87 -4.19 20.17
C GLY A 50 -9.57 -4.04 19.36
N THR A 51 -8.78 -5.11 19.29
CA THR A 51 -7.53 -5.17 18.49
C THR A 51 -7.74 -5.33 16.97
N ALA A 52 -8.98 -5.33 16.49
CA ALA A 52 -9.27 -5.41 15.06
C ALA A 52 -8.74 -4.16 14.34
N TYR A 53 -8.34 -4.32 13.07
CA TYR A 53 -7.93 -3.19 12.23
C TYR A 53 -9.11 -2.23 12.01
N LYS A 54 -8.86 -0.93 12.09
CA LYS A 54 -9.87 0.10 11.84
C LYS A 54 -9.42 1.09 10.78
N ASP A 55 -8.28 1.73 11.01
CA ASP A 55 -7.74 2.74 10.13
C ASP A 55 -6.34 2.33 9.69
N GLY A 56 -6.03 2.62 8.44
CA GLY A 56 -4.64 2.66 8.01
C GLY A 56 -4.44 3.70 6.94
N GLN A 57 -3.22 4.23 6.93
CA GLN A 57 -2.79 5.25 6.00
C GLN A 57 -1.46 4.82 5.41
N TYR A 58 -1.28 5.15 4.14
CA TYR A 58 -0.08 4.87 3.40
C TYR A 58 0.28 6.11 2.60
N ALA A 59 1.54 6.50 2.64
CA ALA A 59 2.08 7.56 1.82
C ALA A 59 3.40 7.08 1.21
N ILE A 60 3.68 7.53 0.00
CA ILE A 60 4.84 7.09 -0.76
C ILE A 60 5.39 8.25 -1.57
N VAL A 61 6.71 8.32 -1.67
CA VAL A 61 7.40 9.14 -2.65
C VAL A 61 8.54 8.35 -3.25
N ASN A 62 8.66 8.37 -4.57
CA ASN A 62 9.79 7.76 -5.26
C ASN A 62 10.54 8.73 -6.15
N LEU A 63 11.78 8.36 -6.45
CA LEU A 63 12.62 9.02 -7.43
C LEU A 63 13.16 7.94 -8.35
N LEU A 64 12.83 8.03 -9.63
CA LEU A 64 13.24 7.08 -10.66
C LEU A 64 14.12 7.78 -11.69
N VAL A 65 15.25 7.15 -12.02
CA VAL A 65 16.20 7.63 -13.01
C VAL A 65 16.45 6.57 -14.08
N THR A 66 16.44 6.99 -15.35
CA THR A 66 16.67 6.14 -16.52
C THR A 66 17.84 6.72 -17.34
N PRO A 67 19.10 6.63 -16.85
CA PRO A 67 20.25 7.33 -17.42
C PRO A 67 20.61 6.87 -18.85
N PHE A 68 20.30 5.63 -19.21
CA PHE A 68 20.51 5.11 -20.55
C PHE A 68 19.44 4.07 -20.89
N LYS A 69 19.31 3.76 -22.18
CA LYS A 69 18.34 2.81 -22.69
C LYS A 69 18.44 1.49 -21.93
N ASN A 70 17.27 0.94 -21.57
CA ASN A 70 17.10 -0.32 -20.85
C ASN A 70 17.49 -0.35 -19.38
N PHE A 71 18.05 0.70 -18.80
CA PHE A 71 18.38 0.74 -17.37
C PHE A 71 17.52 1.76 -16.63
N MET A 72 16.98 1.34 -15.49
CA MET A 72 16.26 2.19 -14.56
C MET A 72 16.76 1.90 -13.14
N ALA A 73 16.94 2.94 -12.34
CA ALA A 73 17.20 2.81 -10.92
C ALA A 73 16.25 3.72 -10.14
N GLY A 74 16.02 3.39 -8.88
CA GLY A 74 15.08 4.12 -8.05
C GLY A 74 15.39 4.05 -6.57
N ALA A 75 14.95 5.09 -5.87
CA ALA A 75 14.84 5.13 -4.42
C ALA A 75 13.40 5.49 -4.07
N GLU A 76 12.87 4.90 -3.02
CA GLU A 76 11.50 5.13 -2.60
C GLU A 76 11.39 5.09 -1.08
N LEU A 77 10.62 6.05 -0.56
CA LEU A 77 10.30 6.18 0.85
C LEU A 77 8.81 5.98 1.03
N GLU A 78 8.46 5.07 1.92
CA GLU A 78 7.09 4.75 2.28
C GLU A 78 6.85 5.06 3.76
N TYR A 79 5.65 5.53 4.04
CA TYR A 79 5.09 5.65 5.38
C TYR A 79 3.82 4.80 5.45
N GLY A 80 3.72 3.97 6.48
CA GLY A 80 2.51 3.23 6.81
C GLY A 80 2.06 3.58 8.22
N SER A 81 0.76 3.64 8.45
CA SER A 81 0.20 3.65 9.79
C SER A 81 -1.01 2.75 9.91
N ARG A 82 -1.22 2.24 11.11
CA ARG A 82 -2.37 1.40 11.48
C ARG A 82 -2.90 1.80 12.84
N LYS A 83 -4.22 1.83 12.98
CA LYS A 83 -4.94 1.99 14.24
C LYS A 83 -5.93 0.85 14.47
N ASN A 84 -6.02 0.41 15.72
CA ASN A 84 -6.99 -0.60 16.16
C ASN A 84 -8.36 0.00 16.48
N PHE A 85 -9.40 -0.84 16.47
CA PHE A 85 -10.79 -0.46 16.66
C PHE A 85 -11.07 0.22 18.00
N ASP A 86 -10.53 -0.33 19.08
CA ASP A 86 -10.64 0.23 20.44
C ASP A 86 -9.75 1.46 20.68
N GLY A 87 -8.92 1.84 19.70
CA GLY A 87 -7.98 2.95 19.82
C GLY A 87 -6.79 2.70 20.74
N SER A 88 -6.65 1.50 21.32
CA SER A 88 -5.58 1.15 22.27
C SER A 88 -4.20 1.07 21.62
N TYR A 89 -4.16 0.90 20.30
CA TYR A 89 -2.93 0.71 19.55
C TYR A 89 -2.93 1.55 18.28
N THR A 90 -1.84 2.28 18.10
CA THR A 90 -1.44 2.93 16.85
C THR A 90 0.01 2.59 16.59
N ALA A 91 0.33 2.20 15.36
CA ALA A 91 1.70 1.96 14.94
C ALA A 91 1.97 2.63 13.61
N ASN A 92 3.20 3.14 13.50
CA ASN A 92 3.73 3.77 12.30
C ASN A 92 4.93 2.95 11.84
N ASP A 93 5.10 2.85 10.54
CA ASP A 93 6.22 2.19 9.89
C ASP A 93 6.78 3.06 8.77
N TYR A 94 8.09 2.98 8.56
CA TYR A 94 8.79 3.69 7.50
C TYR A 94 9.70 2.73 6.77
N ASN A 95 9.58 2.67 5.46
CA ASN A 95 10.43 1.83 4.62
C ASN A 95 11.19 2.70 3.62
N LEU A 96 12.50 2.52 3.55
CA LEU A 96 13.34 3.10 2.51
C LEU A 96 13.93 1.95 1.69
N HIS A 97 13.68 1.95 0.39
CA HIS A 97 14.17 0.92 -0.51
C HIS A 97 14.78 1.50 -1.79
N PHE A 98 15.71 0.72 -2.33
CA PHE A 98 16.45 1.04 -3.54
C PHE A 98 16.33 -0.13 -4.49
N SER A 99 16.10 0.16 -5.77
CA SER A 99 15.94 -0.88 -6.79
C SER A 99 16.58 -0.44 -8.10
N PHE A 100 16.90 -1.43 -8.94
CA PHE A 100 17.25 -1.20 -10.33
C PHE A 100 16.65 -2.28 -11.22
N LYS A 101 16.42 -1.93 -12.48
CA LYS A 101 15.88 -2.79 -13.52
C LYS A 101 16.74 -2.64 -14.77
N TYR A 102 17.12 -3.78 -15.35
CA TYR A 102 17.78 -3.84 -16.65
C TYR A 102 16.96 -4.71 -17.61
N ASN A 103 16.54 -4.15 -18.75
CA ASN A 103 15.79 -4.87 -19.77
C ASN A 103 16.74 -5.44 -20.84
N PHE A 104 16.67 -6.73 -21.11
CA PHE A 104 17.45 -7.39 -22.17
C PHE A 104 16.56 -8.25 -23.06
N SER A 105 16.98 -8.45 -24.30
CA SER A 105 16.34 -9.35 -25.26
C SER A 105 17.43 -10.07 -26.03
N GLN A 106 17.32 -11.39 -26.16
CA GLN A 106 18.25 -12.23 -26.89
C GLN A 106 17.45 -13.14 -27.84
N VAL A 107 17.76 -13.08 -29.13
CA VAL A 107 17.22 -14.02 -30.12
C VAL A 107 18.24 -15.12 -30.34
N PHE A 108 17.91 -16.35 -29.98
CA PHE A 108 18.76 -17.52 -30.26
C PHE A 108 18.39 -18.10 -31.62
N TYR A 109 19.28 -17.97 -32.61
CA TYR A 109 19.16 -18.71 -33.86
C TYR A 109 19.87 -20.05 -33.71
N ARG A 110 19.19 -21.13 -34.11
CA ARG A 110 19.81 -22.46 -34.31
C ARG A 110 20.01 -22.63 -35.81
N ASP A 111 21.25 -22.62 -36.26
CA ASP A 111 21.56 -23.02 -37.63
C ASP A 111 21.09 -24.46 -37.85
N LYS A 112 20.43 -24.70 -38.99
CA LYS A 112 19.90 -26.01 -39.38
C LYS A 112 21.00 -26.95 -39.85
#